data_AF-A0A838U298-F1
#
_entry.id   AF-A0A838U298-F1
#
_cell.length_a   1.000
_cell.length_b   1.000
_cell.length_c   1.000
_cell.angle_alpha   90.00
_cell.angle_beta   90.00
_cell.angle_gamma   90.00
#
_symmetry.space_group_name_H-M   'P 1'
#
loop_
_entity.id
_entity.type
_entity.pdbx_description
1 polymer ?
#
loop_
_entity_poly.entity_id
_entity_poly.type
_entity_poly.pdbx_seq_one_letter_code
_entity_poly.pdbx_strand_id
1 'polypeptide(L)'
;MTRKPKSIYSHYKDSLIINSDNLKSFLINHSVSSIESENIVNLLAQYYDQKVDIILKVCNDNNWAKLESFSSPLILFICCIDKVITNNEITLSEKSRSILQSFLTSLESWMIW
;
A
#
# COMPACT_ATOMS: atom_id res chain seq x y z
N MET A 1 25.05 -18.90 -10.45
CA MET A 1 24.69 -17.74 -9.61
C MET A 1 23.63 -18.18 -8.60
N THR A 2 23.98 -18.38 -7.34
CA THR A 2 22.98 -18.61 -6.27
C THR A 2 22.30 -17.29 -5.97
N ARG A 3 21.08 -17.11 -6.48
CA ARG A 3 20.25 -15.94 -6.19
C ARG A 3 20.04 -15.91 -4.68
N LYS A 4 20.56 -14.89 -4.00
CA LYS A 4 20.23 -14.66 -2.59
C LYS A 4 18.71 -14.47 -2.49
N PRO A 5 18.04 -15.09 -1.51
CA PRO A 5 16.62 -14.80 -1.28
C PRO A 5 16.47 -13.30 -1.01
N LYS A 6 15.36 -12.71 -1.50
CA LYS A 6 15.05 -11.31 -1.24
C LYS A 6 14.94 -11.09 0.27
N SER A 7 15.28 -9.89 0.74
CA SER A 7 14.99 -9.50 2.11
C SER A 7 13.49 -9.23 2.30
N ILE A 8 13.02 -9.28 3.54
CA ILE A 8 11.64 -8.88 3.87
C ILE A 8 11.40 -7.43 3.42
N TYR A 9 12.34 -6.52 3.69
CA TYR A 9 12.25 -5.14 3.22
C TYR A 9 12.07 -5.04 1.69
N SER A 10 12.90 -5.74 0.91
CA SER A 10 12.78 -5.73 -0.56
C SER A 10 11.45 -6.32 -1.02
N HIS A 11 10.95 -7.36 -0.35
CA HIS A 11 9.65 -7.94 -0.66
C HIS A 11 8.50 -6.94 -0.50
N TYR A 12 8.49 -6.17 0.59
CA TYR A 12 7.48 -5.13 0.80
C TYR A 12 7.68 -3.91 -0.10
N LYS A 13 8.93 -3.49 -0.34
CA LYS A 13 9.24 -2.29 -1.13
C LYS A 13 8.92 -2.47 -2.60
N ASP A 14 9.23 -3.63 -3.18
CA ASP A 14 8.90 -3.94 -4.57
C ASP A 14 7.37 -3.87 -4.78
N SER A 15 6.61 -4.40 -3.83
CA SER A 15 5.15 -4.35 -3.89
C SER A 15 4.63 -2.92 -3.78
N LEU A 16 5.19 -2.09 -2.89
CA LEU A 16 4.80 -0.69 -2.77
C LEU A 16 5.02 0.05 -4.08
N ILE A 17 6.20 -0.08 -4.71
CA ILE A 17 6.54 0.62 -5.95
C ILE A 17 5.53 0.28 -7.05
N ILE A 18 5.33 -1.02 -7.31
CA ILE A 18 4.43 -1.49 -8.39
C ILE A 18 2.99 -1.02 -8.14
N ASN A 19 2.49 -1.17 -6.91
CA ASN A 19 1.10 -0.83 -6.61
C ASN A 19 0.88 0.68 -6.59
N SER A 20 1.86 1.47 -6.16
CA SER A 20 1.85 2.93 -6.21
C SER A 20 1.81 3.44 -7.66
N ASP A 21 2.66 2.89 -8.53
CA ASP A 21 2.68 3.26 -9.95
C ASP A 21 1.34 2.92 -10.62
N ASN A 22 0.83 1.71 -10.37
CA ASN A 22 -0.47 1.27 -10.90
C ASN A 22 -1.61 2.17 -10.39
N LEU A 23 -1.64 2.49 -9.10
CA LEU A 23 -2.66 3.37 -8.52
C LEU A 23 -2.59 4.77 -9.12
N LYS A 24 -1.38 5.34 -9.24
CA LYS A 24 -1.18 6.67 -9.82
C LYS A 24 -1.70 6.72 -11.26
N SER A 25 -1.28 5.75 -12.09
CA SER A 25 -1.76 5.64 -13.47
C SER A 25 -3.28 5.47 -13.53
N PHE A 26 -3.85 4.66 -12.65
CA PHE A 26 -5.29 4.45 -12.59
C PHE A 26 -6.06 5.73 -12.25
N LEU A 27 -5.61 6.49 -11.26
CA LEU A 27 -6.21 7.77 -10.85
C LEU A 27 -6.17 8.79 -12.01
N ILE A 28 -5.00 8.93 -12.64
CA ILE A 28 -4.82 9.85 -13.78
C ILE A 28 -5.72 9.46 -14.97
N ASN A 29 -5.80 8.17 -15.30
CA ASN A 29 -6.66 7.66 -16.37
C ASN A 29 -8.15 7.91 -16.07
N HIS A 30 -8.51 8.01 -14.80
CA HIS A 30 -9.85 8.38 -14.35
C HIS A 30 -9.96 9.88 -14.03
N SER A 31 -9.17 10.73 -14.68
CA SER A 31 -9.29 12.20 -14.61
C SER A 31 -9.07 12.81 -13.22
N VAL A 32 -8.41 12.11 -12.30
CA VAL A 32 -7.88 12.73 -11.09
C VAL A 32 -6.64 13.53 -11.46
N SER A 33 -6.45 14.70 -10.86
CA SER A 33 -5.31 15.56 -11.20
C SER A 33 -3.98 14.86 -10.89
N SER A 34 -2.94 15.14 -11.67
CA SER A 34 -1.60 14.58 -11.43
C SER A 34 -1.08 14.94 -10.03
N ILE A 35 -1.33 16.17 -9.58
CA ILE A 35 -0.94 16.67 -8.25
C ILE A 35 -1.65 15.89 -7.15
N GLU A 36 -2.96 15.71 -7.24
CA GLU A 36 -3.72 14.94 -6.25
C GLU A 36 -3.30 13.46 -6.25
N SER A 37 -3.11 12.86 -7.42
CA SER A 37 -2.65 11.47 -7.56
C SER A 37 -1.27 11.27 -6.93
N GLU A 38 -0.36 12.22 -7.13
CA GLU A 38 0.97 12.22 -6.51
C GLU A 38 0.87 12.34 -4.98
N ASN A 39 0.03 13.26 -4.47
CA ASN A 39 -0.18 13.44 -3.04
C ASN A 39 -0.76 12.17 -2.38
N ILE A 40 -1.72 11.52 -3.03
CA ILE A 40 -2.31 10.24 -2.56
C ILE A 40 -1.22 9.18 -2.41
N VAL A 41 -0.40 8.99 -3.45
CA VAL A 41 0.63 7.95 -3.47
C VAL A 41 1.74 8.24 -2.48
N ASN A 42 2.14 9.51 -2.33
CA ASN A 42 3.14 9.90 -1.34
C ASN A 42 2.66 9.68 0.10
N LEU A 43 1.41 10.04 0.41
CA LEU A 43 0.85 9.78 1.74
C LEU A 43 0.72 8.27 2.00
N LEU A 44 0.27 7.51 1.01
CA LEU A 44 0.19 6.05 1.11
C LEU A 44 1.55 5.43 1.41
N ALA A 45 2.59 5.85 0.67
CA ALA A 45 3.95 5.37 0.88
C ALA A 45 4.46 5.66 2.30
N GLN A 46 4.15 6.84 2.85
CA GLN A 46 4.50 7.17 4.24
C GLN A 46 3.84 6.22 5.24
N TYR A 47 2.53 5.98 5.11
CA TYR A 47 1.84 5.03 6.00
C TYR A 47 2.35 3.60 5.85
N TYR A 48 2.65 3.20 4.61
CA TYR A 48 3.15 1.87 4.32
C TYR A 48 4.54 1.65 4.92
N ASP A 49 5.48 2.58 4.69
CA ASP A 49 6.84 2.49 5.22
C ASP A 49 6.82 2.47 6.77
N GLN A 50 5.96 3.27 7.43
CA GLN A 50 5.77 3.20 8.89
C GLN A 50 5.33 1.82 9.38
N LYS A 51 4.47 1.13 8.63
CA LYS A 51 4.03 -0.23 8.99
C LYS A 51 5.11 -1.26 8.72
N VAL A 52 5.84 -1.14 7.61
CA VAL A 52 6.96 -2.01 7.28
C VAL A 52 8.06 -1.92 8.35
N ASP A 53 8.36 -0.72 8.86
CA ASP A 53 9.34 -0.55 9.93
C ASP A 53 8.97 -1.35 11.20
N ILE A 54 7.68 -1.42 11.54
CA ILE A 54 7.19 -2.24 12.66
C ILE A 54 7.38 -3.73 12.36
N ILE A 55 7.05 -4.17 11.15
CA ILE A 55 7.22 -5.56 10.70
C ILE A 55 8.70 -5.95 10.78
N LEU A 56 9.60 -5.13 10.24
CA LEU A 56 11.04 -5.39 10.23
C LEU A 56 11.59 -5.51 11.66
N LYS A 57 11.18 -4.62 12.57
CA LYS A 57 11.57 -4.71 13.99
C LYS A 57 11.14 -6.02 14.62
N VAL A 58 9.91 -6.47 14.39
CA VAL A 58 9.41 -7.75 14.96
C VAL A 58 10.13 -8.94 14.33
N CYS A 59 10.33 -8.89 13.01
CA CYS A 59 11.01 -9.91 12.22
C CYS A 59 12.53 -9.90 12.39
N ASN A 60 13.12 -9.04 13.23
CA ASN A 60 14.57 -8.89 13.36
C ASN A 60 15.25 -8.74 11.98
N ASP A 61 14.72 -7.83 11.16
CA ASP A 61 15.14 -7.46 9.80
C ASP A 61 15.06 -8.54 8.70
N ASN A 62 15.01 -9.83 9.00
CA ASN A 62 14.92 -10.90 7.98
C ASN A 62 14.47 -12.29 8.47
N ASN A 63 13.87 -12.41 9.65
CA ASN A 63 13.30 -13.68 10.11
C ASN A 63 11.94 -13.94 9.44
N TRP A 64 11.96 -14.64 8.31
CA TRP A 64 10.78 -14.99 7.53
C TRP A 64 9.74 -15.82 8.30
N ALA A 65 10.15 -16.62 9.29
CA ALA A 65 9.21 -17.41 10.10
C ALA A 65 8.28 -16.53 10.95
N LYS A 66 8.74 -15.32 11.33
CA LYS A 66 7.91 -14.34 12.03
C LYS A 66 7.00 -13.56 11.09
N LEU A 67 7.22 -13.63 9.77
CA LEU A 67 6.43 -12.88 8.81
C LEU A 67 5.02 -13.43 8.64
N GLU A 68 4.83 -14.73 8.92
CA GLU A 68 3.54 -15.42 8.79
C GLU A 68 2.42 -14.78 9.64
N SER A 69 2.76 -14.07 10.71
CA SER A 69 1.79 -13.34 11.55
C SER A 69 1.38 -11.98 10.99
N PHE A 70 1.95 -11.55 9.86
CA PHE A 70 1.68 -10.24 9.26
C PHE A 70 0.95 -10.36 7.92
N SER A 71 0.21 -9.31 7.58
CA SER A 71 -0.46 -9.19 6.29
C SER A 71 0.53 -9.20 5.13
N SER A 72 0.12 -9.78 4.01
CA SER A 72 0.89 -9.71 2.76
C SER A 72 1.11 -8.25 2.33
N PRO A 73 2.17 -7.96 1.54
CA PRO A 73 2.43 -6.60 1.05
C PRO A 73 1.23 -5.94 0.36
N LEU A 74 0.45 -6.70 -0.41
CA LEU A 74 -0.73 -6.17 -1.10
C LEU A 74 -1.86 -5.81 -0.11
N ILE A 75 -2.13 -6.68 0.86
CA ILE A 75 -3.15 -6.39 1.88
C ILE A 75 -2.73 -5.16 2.69
N LEU A 76 -1.46 -5.08 3.08
CA LEU A 76 -0.93 -3.91 3.78
C LEU A 76 -1.10 -2.63 2.95
N PHE A 77 -0.81 -2.69 1.65
CA PHE A 77 -1.00 -1.56 0.73
C PHE A 77 -2.46 -1.08 0.72
N ILE A 78 -3.42 -2.00 0.63
CA ILE A 78 -4.84 -1.66 0.63
C ILE A 78 -5.27 -1.12 2.00
N CYS A 79 -4.77 -1.67 3.11
CA CYS A 79 -5.02 -1.09 4.44
C CYS A 79 -4.47 0.34 4.58
N CYS A 80 -3.38 0.69 3.90
CA CYS A 80 -2.88 2.06 3.84
C CYS A 80 -3.79 2.99 3.02
N ILE A 81 -4.54 2.47 2.04
CA ILE A 81 -5.57 3.24 1.33
C ILE A 81 -6.66 3.72 2.30
N ASP A 82 -7.13 2.86 3.20
CA ASP A 82 -8.11 3.23 4.24
C ASP A 82 -7.61 4.40 5.10
N LYS A 83 -6.32 4.38 5.45
CA LYS A 83 -5.69 5.50 6.16
C LYS A 83 -5.63 6.79 5.35
N VAL A 84 -5.40 6.71 4.05
CA VAL A 84 -5.44 7.89 3.17
C VAL A 84 -6.86 8.46 3.08
N ILE A 85 -7.89 7.61 2.94
CA ILE A 85 -9.30 8.05 2.86
C ILE A 85 -9.75 8.73 4.16
N THR A 86 -9.34 8.18 5.30
CA THR A 86 -9.72 8.67 6.64
C THR A 86 -8.82 9.80 7.16
N ASN A 87 -7.74 10.14 6.44
CA ASN A 87 -6.88 11.26 6.82
C ASN A 87 -7.58 12.60 6.50
N ASN A 88 -7.82 13.40 7.55
CA ASN A 88 -8.43 14.73 7.46
C ASN A 88 -7.47 15.82 7.00
N GLU A 89 -6.16 15.56 6.93
CA GLU A 89 -5.12 16.53 6.54
C GLU A 89 -5.09 16.79 5.03
N ILE A 90 -5.63 15.89 4.21
CA ILE A 90 -5.68 16.03 2.76
C ILE A 90 -7.13 16.09 2.31
N THR A 91 -7.47 17.10 1.51
CA THR A 91 -8.76 17.15 0.83
C THR A 91 -8.70 16.30 -0.43
N LEU A 92 -9.33 15.12 -0.39
CA LEU A 92 -9.52 14.26 -1.56
C LEU A 92 -10.76 14.71 -2.32
N SER A 93 -10.67 14.74 -3.65
CA SER A 93 -11.85 14.86 -4.49
C SER A 93 -12.79 13.67 -4.28
N GLU A 94 -14.08 13.87 -4.52
CA GLU A 94 -15.09 12.80 -4.46
C GLU A 94 -14.72 11.64 -5.39
N LYS A 95 -14.15 11.95 -6.56
CA LYS A 95 -13.70 10.95 -7.52
C LYS A 95 -12.56 10.10 -6.99
N SER A 96 -11.51 10.72 -6.43
CA SER A 96 -10.44 9.99 -5.76
C SER A 96 -10.98 9.12 -4.62
N ARG A 97 -11.85 9.69 -3.78
CA ARG A 97 -12.44 8.95 -2.66
C ARG A 97 -13.23 7.72 -3.14
N SER A 98 -14.07 7.88 -4.17
CA SER A 98 -14.83 6.77 -4.75
C SER A 98 -13.92 5.68 -5.33
N ILE A 99 -12.85 6.07 -6.04
CA ILE A 99 -11.88 5.12 -6.59
C ILE A 99 -11.18 4.36 -5.46
N LEU A 100 -10.66 5.07 -4.47
CA LEU A 100 -9.96 4.46 -3.33
C LEU A 100 -10.89 3.53 -2.53
N GLN A 101 -12.15 3.91 -2.31
CA GLN A 101 -13.15 3.08 -1.64
C GLN A 101 -13.44 1.78 -2.39
N SER A 102 -13.37 1.79 -3.73
CA SER A 102 -13.60 0.58 -4.54
C SER A 102 -12.52 -0.49 -4.31
N PHE A 103 -11.27 -0.08 -4.04
CA PHE A 103 -10.20 -1.02 -3.66
C PHE A 103 -10.47 -1.68 -2.31
N LEU A 104 -10.97 -0.92 -1.33
CA LEU A 104 -11.35 -1.47 -0.02
C LEU A 104 -12.50 -2.47 -0.13
N THR A 105 -13.54 -2.11 -0.88
CA THR A 105 -14.71 -2.99 -1.11
C THR A 105 -14.31 -4.29 -1.82
N SER A 106 -13.38 -4.20 -2.77
CA SER A 106 -12.84 -5.36 -3.48
C SER A 106 -12.03 -6.26 -2.54
N LEU A 107 -11.24 -5.69 -1.64
CA LEU A 107 -10.50 -6.46 -0.63
C LEU A 107 -11.44 -7.20 0.31
N GLU A 108 -12.48 -6.54 0.82
CA GLU A 108 -13.50 -7.19 1.67
C GLU A 108 -14.10 -8.40 0.95
N SER A 109 -14.39 -8.26 -0.34
CA SER A 109 -14.90 -9.35 -1.17
C SER A 109 -13.90 -10.50 -1.35
N TRP A 110 -12.60 -10.22 -1.35
CA TRP A 110 -11.54 -11.24 -1.45
C TRP A 110 -11.24 -11.93 -0.11
N MET A 111 -11.50 -11.26 1.01
CA MET A 111 -11.26 -11.77 2.36
C MET A 111 -12.41 -12.62 2.92
N ILE A 112 -13.55 -12.71 2.21
CA ILE A 112 -14.62 -13.68 2.52
C ILE A 112 -14.23 -15.03 1.89
N TRP A 113 -13.39 -15.80 2.58
CA TRP A 113 -13.13 -17.23 2.32
C TRP A 113 -12.96 -17.99 3.64
#